data_AF-B0JIR6-F1
#
_entry.id   AF-B0JIR6-F1
#
_cell.length_a   1.000
_cell.length_b   1.000
_cell.length_c   1.000
_cell.angle_alpha   90.00
_cell.angle_beta   90.00
_cell.angle_gamma   90.00
#
_symmetry.space_group_name_H-M   'P 1'
#
loop_
_entity.id
_entity.type
_entity.pdbx_description
1 polymer ?
#
loop_
_entity_poly.entity_id
_entity_poly.type
_entity_poly.pdbx_seq_one_letter_code
_entity_poly.pdbx_strand_id
1 'polypeptide(L)'
;MRQLSLNPVLFCEVNKERKLFMSNKTIDLNQVQLTLQELLALIKVDTEIIITEGNKPVARLIPWGDTEKTTSETPSPKLRQPGLHAGKIGTSEDFDEPLPEEFWTGES
;
A
#
# COMPACT_ATOMS: atom_id res chain seq x y z
N MET A 1 36.71 -26.99 -19.05
CA MET A 1 35.76 -26.19 -19.84
C MET A 1 34.34 -26.69 -19.58
N ARG A 2 33.38 -25.76 -19.64
CA ARG A 2 31.91 -25.89 -19.55
C ARG A 2 31.29 -25.66 -18.17
N GLN A 3 31.19 -24.36 -17.87
CA GLN A 3 30.22 -23.76 -16.98
C GLN A 3 28.82 -23.93 -17.60
N LEU A 4 27.90 -24.60 -16.90
CA LEU A 4 26.50 -24.68 -17.29
C LEU A 4 25.77 -23.45 -16.71
N SER A 5 25.37 -22.57 -17.61
CA SER A 5 24.53 -21.40 -17.38
C SER A 5 23.10 -21.85 -17.04
N LEU A 6 22.60 -21.54 -15.84
CA LEU A 6 21.17 -21.68 -15.54
C LEU A 6 20.41 -20.43 -16.00
N ASN A 7 19.39 -20.66 -16.82
CA ASN A 7 18.44 -19.69 -17.35
C ASN A 7 17.54 -19.10 -16.23
N PRO A 8 17.36 -17.77 -16.15
CA PRO A 8 16.45 -17.15 -15.21
C PRO A 8 15.10 -16.85 -15.89
N VAL A 9 14.30 -17.88 -16.16
CA VAL A 9 12.90 -17.71 -16.57
C VAL A 9 12.03 -18.71 -15.83
N LEU A 10 11.84 -18.46 -14.53
CA LEU A 10 10.69 -18.96 -13.78
C LEU A 10 10.42 -18.01 -12.62
N PHE A 11 10.01 -16.79 -12.96
CA PHE A 11 9.48 -15.82 -12.02
C PHE A 11 8.12 -15.37 -12.55
N CYS A 12 7.12 -15.32 -11.66
CA CYS A 12 5.72 -14.95 -11.89
C CYS A 12 4.82 -16.00 -12.56
N GLU A 13 4.23 -16.87 -11.75
CA GLU A 13 2.81 -17.25 -11.76
C GLU A 13 2.69 -18.15 -10.52
N VAL A 14 2.24 -17.70 -9.34
CA VAL A 14 0.83 -17.60 -8.94
C VAL A 14 0.77 -16.66 -7.72
N ASN A 15 0.60 -15.35 -7.94
CA ASN A 15 0.10 -14.45 -6.90
C ASN A 15 -1.43 -14.55 -6.91
N LYS A 16 -1.96 -15.61 -6.30
CA LYS A 16 -3.39 -15.74 -6.03
C LYS A 16 -3.58 -15.60 -4.52
N GLU A 17 -3.89 -14.37 -4.13
CA GLU A 17 -4.59 -14.00 -2.90
C GLU A 17 -4.02 -14.57 -1.60
N ARG A 18 -2.86 -14.06 -1.16
CA ARG A 18 -2.66 -13.89 0.27
C ARG A 18 -3.52 -12.71 0.71
N LYS A 19 -4.78 -12.99 1.02
CA LYS A 19 -5.53 -12.12 1.93
C LYS A 19 -4.86 -12.31 3.28
N LEU A 20 -3.92 -11.43 3.67
CA LEU A 20 -3.39 -11.41 5.04
C LEU A 20 -4.60 -11.43 5.97
N PHE A 21 -4.70 -12.46 6.79
CA PHE A 21 -5.82 -12.64 7.70
C PHE A 21 -5.62 -11.70 8.89
N MET A 22 -5.90 -10.41 8.66
CA MET A 22 -5.83 -9.39 9.69
C MET A 22 -6.92 -9.67 10.73
N SER A 23 -6.49 -10.01 11.95
CA SER A 23 -7.42 -10.25 13.05
C SER A 23 -7.76 -8.90 13.67
N ASN A 24 -9.03 -8.50 13.60
CA ASN A 24 -9.50 -7.25 14.20
C ASN A 24 -10.02 -7.50 15.63
N LYS A 25 -9.57 -6.68 16.58
CA LYS A 25 -10.06 -6.69 17.96
C LYS A 25 -10.60 -5.31 18.32
N THR A 26 -11.80 -5.26 18.90
CA THR A 26 -12.40 -4.01 19.36
C THR A 26 -12.32 -3.92 20.88
N ILE A 27 -11.93 -2.75 21.41
CA ILE A 27 -11.86 -2.46 22.83
C ILE A 27 -12.60 -1.16 23.10
N ASP A 28 -13.60 -1.20 24.00
CA ASP A 28 -14.31 -0.02 24.48
C ASP A 28 -13.62 0.57 25.72
N LEU A 29 -13.26 1.84 25.64
CA LEU A 29 -12.63 2.62 26.72
C LEU A 29 -13.48 2.67 28.00
N ASN A 30 -14.81 2.61 27.87
CA ASN A 30 -15.72 2.69 29.01
C ASN A 30 -15.92 1.34 29.71
N GLN A 31 -15.60 0.23 29.04
CA GLN A 31 -15.83 -1.12 29.56
C GLN A 31 -14.56 -1.76 30.12
N VAL A 32 -13.38 -1.29 29.71
CA VAL A 32 -12.11 -1.90 30.09
C VAL A 32 -11.11 -0.85 30.53
N GLN A 33 -10.61 -0.98 31.76
CA GLN A 33 -9.44 -0.24 32.23
C GLN A 33 -8.19 -1.10 31.98
N LEU A 34 -7.42 -0.71 30.98
CA LEU A 34 -6.12 -1.32 30.63
C LEU A 34 -5.01 -0.28 30.78
N THR A 35 -3.86 -0.74 31.21
CA THR A 35 -2.63 0.04 31.12
C THR A 35 -2.11 0.04 29.67
N LEU A 36 -1.31 1.04 29.32
CA LEU A 36 -0.69 1.11 27.99
C LEU A 36 0.20 -0.11 27.70
N GLN A 37 0.86 -0.66 28.72
CA GLN A 37 1.70 -1.86 28.57
C GLN A 37 0.89 -3.10 28.21
N GLU A 38 -0.28 -3.29 28.84
CA GLU A 38 -1.19 -4.40 28.51
C GLU A 38 -1.75 -4.24 27.10
N LEU A 39 -2.09 -3.00 26.71
CA LEU A 39 -2.55 -2.71 25.35
C LEU A 39 -1.48 -3.06 24.30
N LEU A 40 -0.22 -2.72 24.56
CA LEU A 40 0.91 -3.09 23.69
C LEU A 40 1.15 -4.61 23.65
N ALA A 41 0.97 -5.31 24.78
CA ALA A 41 1.09 -6.77 24.83
C ALA A 41 0.01 -7.51 24.01
N LEU A 42 -1.14 -6.87 23.78
CA LEU A 42 -2.21 -7.41 22.93
C LEU A 42 -1.93 -7.26 21.43
N ILE A 43 -1.05 -6.35 21.03
CA ILE A 43 -0.69 -6.09 19.63
C ILE A 43 0.31 -7.16 19.20
N LYS A 44 -0.12 -8.05 18.32
CA LYS A 44 0.76 -9.01 17.62
C LYS A 44 0.84 -8.65 16.15
N VAL A 45 1.84 -9.20 15.45
CA VAL A 45 1.90 -9.16 13.98
C VAL A 45 0.53 -9.59 13.43
N ASP A 46 0.03 -8.83 12.46
CA ASP A 46 -1.28 -9.00 11.83
C ASP A 46 -2.52 -8.80 12.73
N THR A 47 -2.37 -8.09 13.86
CA THR A 47 -3.49 -7.71 14.74
C THR A 47 -3.81 -6.22 14.64
N GLU A 48 -5.04 -5.88 14.27
CA GLU A 48 -5.55 -4.50 14.29
C GLU A 48 -6.45 -4.32 15.52
N ILE A 49 -6.14 -3.32 16.36
CA ILE A 49 -6.99 -2.98 17.51
C ILE A 49 -7.74 -1.69 17.21
N ILE A 50 -9.07 -1.76 17.21
CA ILE A 50 -9.97 -0.60 17.13
C ILE A 50 -10.38 -0.22 18.54
N ILE A 51 -10.10 1.02 18.91
CA ILE A 51 -10.47 1.59 20.20
C ILE A 51 -11.75 2.39 19.99
N THR A 52 -12.79 2.03 20.75
CA THR A 52 -14.08 2.70 20.72
C THR A 52 -14.36 3.40 22.05
N GLU A 53 -15.19 4.43 21.99
CA GLU A 53 -15.86 5.00 23.14
C GLU A 53 -17.35 4.70 22.97
N GLY A 54 -17.85 3.67 23.66
CA GLY A 54 -19.13 3.07 23.31
C GLY A 54 -19.10 2.43 21.92
N ASN A 55 -20.05 2.83 21.05
CA ASN A 55 -20.16 2.34 19.67
C ASN A 55 -19.42 3.20 18.63
N LYS A 56 -18.66 4.22 19.06
CA LYS A 56 -17.95 5.12 18.15
C LYS A 56 -16.45 4.80 18.13
N PRO A 57 -15.85 4.47 16.97
CA PRO A 57 -14.41 4.32 16.87
C PRO A 57 -13.71 5.68 17.05
N VAL A 58 -12.73 5.74 17.95
CA VAL A 58 -12.00 6.96 18.29
C VAL A 58 -10.51 6.87 17.97
N ALA A 59 -9.94 5.67 18.00
CA ALA A 59 -8.55 5.44 17.63
C ALA A 59 -8.35 4.04 17.07
N ARG A 60 -7.22 3.86 16.40
CA ARG A 60 -6.77 2.59 15.88
C ARG A 60 -5.31 2.39 16.19
N LEU A 61 -4.98 1.18 16.62
CA LEU A 61 -3.63 0.78 16.95
C LEU A 61 -3.21 -0.36 16.03
N ILE A 62 -2.09 -0.16 15.35
CA ILE A 62 -1.47 -1.14 14.47
C ILE A 62 -0.04 -1.38 14.95
N PRO A 63 0.48 -2.61 14.84
CA PRO A 63 1.88 -2.89 15.12
C PRO A 63 2.73 -1.99 14.24
N TRP A 64 3.72 -1.34 14.85
CA TRP A 64 4.79 -0.71 14.08
C TRP A 64 5.67 -1.84 13.56
N GLY A 65 5.59 -2.15 12.26
CA GLY A 65 6.38 -3.23 11.68
C GLY A 65 7.86 -2.96 11.81
N ASP A 66 8.65 -3.96 12.20
CA ASP A 66 10.09 -3.95 11.95
C ASP A 66 10.27 -3.88 10.43
N THR A 67 10.67 -2.72 9.94
CA THR A 67 10.91 -2.40 8.52
C THR A 67 12.13 -3.13 7.95
N GLU A 68 12.44 -4.33 8.44
CA GLU A 68 13.74 -4.94 8.23
C GLU A 68 13.69 -6.23 7.42
N LYS A 69 12.59 -7.00 7.44
CA LYS A 69 12.52 -8.23 6.63
C LYS A 69 11.13 -8.51 6.09
N THR A 70 11.04 -8.33 4.78
CA THR A 70 10.52 -9.34 3.86
C THR A 70 9.02 -9.56 3.88
N THR A 71 8.45 -9.31 2.69
CA THR A 71 7.11 -9.64 2.22
C THR A 71 6.07 -8.55 2.50
N SER A 72 5.95 -7.67 1.50
CA SER A 72 4.69 -7.32 0.85
C SER A 72 3.43 -7.47 1.71
N GLU A 73 2.80 -6.35 2.04
CA GLU A 73 1.36 -6.14 2.36
C GLU A 73 1.12 -5.02 3.39
N THR A 74 1.90 -3.93 3.32
CA THR A 74 1.44 -2.59 3.72
C THR A 74 2.13 -1.63 2.75
N PRO A 75 1.43 -0.65 2.15
CA PRO A 75 2.01 0.15 1.07
C PRO A 75 3.02 1.13 1.67
N SER A 76 4.25 0.68 1.91
CA SER A 76 5.40 1.54 1.72
C SER A 76 5.21 2.21 0.36
N PRO A 77 5.36 3.54 0.20
CA PRO A 77 5.29 4.16 -1.11
C PRO A 77 6.26 3.40 -1.99
N LYS A 78 5.74 2.64 -2.96
CA LYS A 78 6.55 1.88 -3.91
C LYS A 78 7.65 2.82 -4.34
N LEU A 79 8.91 2.44 -4.12
CA LEU A 79 10.04 3.18 -4.67
C LEU A 79 9.68 3.48 -6.13
N ARG A 80 9.61 4.76 -6.48
CA ARG A 80 9.15 5.17 -7.81
C ARG A 80 10.08 4.47 -8.81
N GLN A 81 9.50 3.60 -9.63
CA GLN A 81 10.25 2.92 -10.68
C GLN A 81 10.25 3.85 -11.89
N PRO A 82 11.38 4.50 -12.23
CA PRO A 82 11.46 5.28 -13.46
C PRO A 82 11.23 4.34 -14.65
N GLY A 83 10.55 4.85 -15.69
CA GLY A 83 10.38 4.12 -16.94
C GLY A 83 9.34 3.00 -16.95
N LEU A 84 8.42 2.93 -15.96
CA LEU A 84 7.31 1.95 -15.97
C LEU A 84 6.47 1.99 -17.27
N HIS A 85 6.43 3.16 -17.91
CA HIS A 85 5.71 3.41 -19.17
C HIS A 85 6.64 3.92 -20.29
N ALA A 86 7.93 3.55 -20.25
CA ALA A 86 8.88 3.94 -21.28
C ALA A 86 8.40 3.50 -22.67
N GLY A 87 8.36 4.44 -23.63
CA GLY A 87 7.88 4.18 -25.00
C GLY A 87 6.38 3.88 -25.12
N LYS A 88 5.60 4.01 -24.04
CA LYS A 88 4.14 3.87 -24.04
C LYS A 88 3.39 5.20 -23.96
N ILE A 89 4.13 6.29 -23.81
CA ILE A 89 3.62 7.65 -23.80
C ILE A 89 4.07 8.30 -25.11
N GLY A 90 3.13 8.85 -25.86
CA GLY A 90 3.36 9.65 -27.06
C GLY A 90 2.38 10.80 -27.07
N THR A 91 2.84 11.95 -27.52
CA THR A 91 1.99 13.11 -27.81
C THR A 91 1.65 13.13 -29.30
N SER A 92 0.57 13.81 -29.66
CA SER A 92 0.27 14.09 -31.06
C SER A 92 1.33 15.04 -31.66
N GLU A 93 1.43 15.06 -33.00
CA GLU A 93 2.40 15.89 -33.71
C GLU A 93 2.17 17.39 -33.51
N ASP A 94 0.92 17.78 -33.24
CA ASP A 94 0.45 19.16 -32.99
C ASP A 94 0.54 19.59 -31.53
N PHE A 95 1.11 18.78 -30.63
CA PHE A 95 1.13 19.09 -29.19
C PHE A 95 1.84 20.41 -28.86
N ASP A 96 2.86 20.76 -29.63
CA ASP A 96 3.63 22.00 -29.47
C ASP A 96 3.01 23.18 -30.26
N GLU A 97 1.93 22.97 -31.00
CA GLU A 97 1.24 24.03 -31.73
C GLU A 97 0.45 24.95 -30.77
N PRO A 98 0.34 26.25 -31.08
CA PRO A 98 -0.49 27.15 -30.29
C PRO A 98 -1.95 26.71 -30.35
N LEU A 99 -2.62 26.77 -29.19
CA LEU A 99 -4.05 26.51 -29.13
C LEU A 99 -4.82 27.55 -29.96
N PRO A 100 -5.91 27.15 -30.65
CA PRO A 100 -6.76 28.09 -31.39
C PRO A 100 -7.29 29.21 -30.49
N GLU A 101 -7.52 30.40 -31.05
CA GLU A 101 -8.02 31.57 -30.31
C GLU A 101 -9.38 31.29 -29.65
N GLU A 102 -10.21 30.48 -30.29
CA GLU A 102 -11.53 30.05 -29.80
C GLU A 102 -11.43 29.30 -28.46
N PHE A 103 -10.32 28.60 -28.21
CA PHE A 103 -10.05 27.96 -26.93
C PHE A 103 -9.93 28.98 -25.80
N TRP A 104 -9.36 30.15 -26.08
CA TRP A 104 -9.15 31.22 -25.11
C TRP A 104 -10.40 32.09 -24.93
N THR A 105 -11.20 32.28 -25.99
CA THR A 105 -12.42 33.10 -25.94
C THR A 105 -13.65 32.33 -25.44
N GLY A 106 -13.59 30.99 -25.38
CA GLY A 106 -14.67 30.15 -24.89
C GLY A 106 -15.86 30.06 -25.84
N GLU A 107 -15.65 30.38 -27.11
CA GLU A 107 -16.65 30.24 -28.16
C GLU A 107 -16.54 28.81 -28.73
N SER A 108 -17.60 28.01 -28.56
CA SER A 108 -17.70 26.62 -29.03
C SER A 108 -18.70 26.46 -30.16
#